data_AF-A0A847WJV7-F1
#
_entry.id   AF-A0A847WJV7-F1
#
_cell.length_a   1.000
_cell.length_b   1.000
_cell.length_c   1.000
_cell.angle_alpha   90.00
_cell.angle_beta   90.00
_cell.angle_gamma   90.00
#
_symmetry.space_group_name_H-M   'P 1'
#
loop_
_entity.id
_entity.type
_entity.pdbx_description
1 polymer ?
#
loop_
_entity_poly.entity_id
_entity_poly.type
_entity_poly.pdbx_seq_one_letter_code
_entity_poly.pdbx_strand_id
1 'polypeptide(L)'
;MTLDELKILYHKIEENNISLEVAKEKLFTGKRAWHEKDWAERKEKFLQSKCEQCGRTENLIVQHFWHPRKYGEYKYDAIIKYREIFTSETPIEKLVSMEDIQNYVKKFKQTSKSICPICGYSYRERKIKTPRFICTKCKHEFDVPLEVAWPTFIDDLNNPIKGFKPYEVSFSSIRQQLYVKKRKEAVMDIYGLEIEREALLNYIKDSIRYQSFEDAKTWCKRCAFNYDKNQADLCPVCKKNYKKFWYDKCRKCAEKETEKELDAEVPYDEKCCSTCEFCMPVGDKMVCAGGTKDGPYGYGDEIIDESKVCDNWEPSILGMF
;
A
#
# COMPACT_ATOMS: atom_id res chain seq x y z
N MET A 1 -32.95 -3.88 4.62
CA MET A 1 -32.93 -3.28 5.99
C MET A 1 -32.79 -1.78 5.88
N THR A 2 -33.63 -1.03 6.57
CA THR A 2 -33.61 0.43 6.66
C THR A 2 -32.49 0.92 7.60
N LEU A 3 -32.23 2.23 7.60
CA LEU A 3 -31.23 2.82 8.50
C LEU A 3 -31.59 2.64 9.97
N ASP A 4 -32.86 2.83 10.33
CA ASP A 4 -33.30 2.70 11.73
C ASP A 4 -33.29 1.24 12.18
N GLU A 5 -33.63 0.29 11.31
CA GLU A 5 -33.48 -1.14 11.59
C GLU A 5 -32.01 -1.51 11.87
N LEU A 6 -31.06 -0.93 11.13
CA LEU A 6 -29.63 -1.15 11.39
C LEU A 6 -29.19 -0.60 12.75
N LYS A 7 -29.65 0.60 13.12
CA LYS A 7 -29.36 1.20 14.44
C LYS A 7 -29.93 0.34 15.57
N ILE A 8 -31.18 -0.11 15.43
CA ILE A 8 -31.81 -1.01 16.40
C ILE A 8 -31.04 -2.33 16.50
N LEU A 9 -30.61 -2.89 15.36
CA LEU A 9 -29.83 -4.12 15.36
C LEU A 9 -28.47 -3.93 16.03
N TYR A 10 -27.79 -2.81 15.78
CA TYR A 10 -26.52 -2.46 16.43
C TYR A 10 -26.65 -2.50 17.95
N HIS A 11 -27.61 -1.76 18.51
CA HIS A 11 -27.83 -1.72 19.96
C HIS A 11 -28.21 -3.09 20.53
N LYS A 12 -29.06 -3.86 19.82
CA LYS A 12 -29.40 -5.21 20.27
C LYS A 12 -28.20 -6.15 20.35
N ILE A 13 -27.23 -6.03 19.45
CA ILE A 13 -26.00 -6.83 19.48
C ILE A 13 -25.08 -6.35 20.61
N GLU A 14 -24.92 -5.03 20.74
CA GLU A 14 -24.08 -4.40 21.78
C GLU A 14 -24.55 -4.77 23.19
N GLU A 15 -25.87 -4.77 23.42
CA GLU A 15 -26.51 -5.12 24.69
C GLU A 15 -26.70 -6.64 24.88
N ASN A 16 -26.28 -7.48 23.94
CA ASN A 16 -26.52 -8.94 23.94
C ASN A 16 -28.01 -9.35 23.99
N ASN A 17 -28.88 -8.50 23.47
CA ASN A 17 -30.34 -8.71 23.38
C ASN A 17 -30.76 -9.49 22.12
N ILE A 18 -29.80 -9.97 21.30
CA ILE A 18 -30.03 -10.80 20.12
C ILE A 18 -28.86 -11.76 19.90
N SER A 19 -29.13 -12.97 19.40
CA SER A 19 -28.06 -13.89 19.01
C SER A 19 -27.37 -13.44 17.72
N LEU A 20 -26.08 -13.77 17.59
CA LEU A 20 -25.27 -13.35 16.44
C LEU A 20 -25.72 -14.04 15.14
N GLU A 21 -26.24 -15.27 15.23
CA GLU A 21 -26.80 -16.02 14.10
C GLU A 21 -28.02 -15.32 13.51
N VAL A 22 -28.96 -14.91 14.38
CA VAL A 22 -30.18 -14.20 13.97
C VAL A 22 -29.82 -12.82 13.42
N ALA A 23 -28.84 -12.14 14.02
CA ALA A 23 -28.35 -10.86 13.49
C ALA A 23 -27.76 -11.00 12.08
N LYS A 24 -26.91 -12.01 11.84
CA LYS A 24 -26.35 -12.30 10.52
C LYS A 24 -27.41 -12.61 9.49
N GLU A 25 -28.37 -13.45 9.85
CA GLU A 25 -29.47 -13.81 8.96
C GLU A 25 -30.20 -12.55 8.50
N LYS A 26 -30.58 -11.67 9.44
CA LYS A 26 -31.22 -10.39 9.10
C LYS A 26 -30.35 -9.49 8.20
N LEU A 27 -29.06 -9.40 8.48
CA LEU A 27 -28.14 -8.54 7.71
C LEU A 27 -27.91 -9.01 6.29
N PHE A 28 -27.77 -10.32 6.08
CA PHE A 28 -27.28 -10.87 4.81
C PHE A 28 -28.36 -11.48 3.91
N THR A 29 -29.57 -11.72 4.42
CA THR A 29 -30.69 -12.26 3.60
C THR A 29 -31.64 -11.19 3.07
N GLY A 30 -31.54 -9.95 3.58
CA GLY A 30 -32.43 -8.86 3.22
C GLY A 30 -32.21 -8.27 1.83
N LYS A 31 -33.19 -7.49 1.36
CA LYS A 31 -33.03 -6.64 0.19
C LYS A 31 -31.94 -5.58 0.44
N ARG A 32 -31.23 -5.22 -0.62
CA ARG A 32 -30.28 -4.10 -0.64
C ARG A 32 -30.98 -2.82 -0.21
N ALA A 33 -30.30 -1.99 0.59
CA ALA A 33 -30.88 -0.79 1.18
C ALA A 33 -31.50 0.17 0.15
N TRP A 34 -30.87 0.33 -1.02
CA TRP A 34 -31.37 1.21 -2.08
C TRP A 34 -32.60 0.69 -2.83
N HIS A 35 -33.07 -0.52 -2.52
CA HIS A 35 -34.38 -1.00 -2.98
C HIS A 35 -35.50 -0.68 -1.99
N GLU A 36 -35.17 -0.19 -0.78
CA GLU A 36 -36.16 0.16 0.24
C GLU A 36 -36.74 1.56 -0.01
N LYS A 37 -38.02 1.72 0.32
CA LYS A 37 -38.73 3.01 0.19
C LYS A 37 -38.07 4.11 1.03
N ASP A 38 -37.67 3.79 2.26
CA ASP A 38 -36.96 4.71 3.17
C ASP A 38 -35.71 5.30 2.51
N TRP A 39 -34.93 4.49 1.79
CA TRP A 39 -33.73 4.99 1.13
C TRP A 39 -34.07 5.99 0.01
N ALA A 40 -35.13 5.73 -0.76
CA ALA A 40 -35.59 6.65 -1.79
C ALA A 40 -36.05 7.98 -1.21
N GLU A 41 -36.82 7.96 -0.11
CA GLU A 41 -37.30 9.15 0.59
C GLU A 41 -36.14 9.97 1.19
N ARG A 42 -35.17 9.31 1.83
CA ARG A 42 -33.97 9.99 2.37
C ARG A 42 -33.10 10.55 1.26
N LYS A 43 -32.93 9.82 0.15
CA LYS A 43 -32.20 10.28 -1.02
C LYS A 43 -32.83 11.54 -1.61
N GLU A 44 -34.14 11.58 -1.76
CA GLU A 44 -34.85 12.75 -2.29
C GLU A 44 -34.65 13.99 -1.41
N LYS A 45 -34.71 13.82 -0.09
CA LYS A 45 -34.42 14.90 0.87
C LYS A 45 -32.95 15.34 0.85
N PHE A 46 -32.02 14.41 0.60
CA PHE A 46 -30.59 14.70 0.56
C PHE A 46 -30.17 15.41 -0.74
N LEU A 47 -30.82 15.06 -1.86
CA LEU A 47 -30.51 15.64 -3.16
C LEU A 47 -30.81 17.14 -3.17
N GLN A 48 -29.76 17.93 -3.39
CA GLN A 48 -29.87 19.37 -3.62
C GLN A 48 -30.43 19.67 -5.02
N SER A 49 -30.82 20.92 -5.25
CA SER A 49 -31.31 21.39 -6.55
C SER A 49 -30.21 21.50 -7.62
N LYS A 50 -28.92 21.48 -7.22
CA LYS A 50 -27.77 21.64 -8.11
C LYS A 50 -26.62 20.72 -7.71
N CYS A 51 -25.81 20.36 -8.70
CA CYS A 51 -24.57 19.64 -8.52
C CYS A 51 -23.58 20.50 -7.71
N GLU A 52 -23.11 19.99 -6.58
CA GLU A 52 -22.19 20.70 -5.69
C GLU A 52 -20.83 20.96 -6.34
N GLN A 53 -20.45 20.17 -7.35
CA GLN A 53 -19.17 20.33 -8.04
C GLN A 53 -19.22 21.31 -9.22
N CYS A 54 -20.28 21.28 -10.04
CA CYS A 54 -20.35 22.07 -11.29
C CYS A 54 -21.57 22.98 -11.44
N GLY A 55 -22.50 22.97 -10.48
CA GLY A 55 -23.71 23.80 -10.49
C GLY A 55 -24.82 23.37 -11.46
N ARG A 56 -24.63 22.32 -12.26
CA ARG A 56 -25.69 21.79 -13.15
C ARG A 56 -26.87 21.27 -12.35
N THR A 57 -28.08 21.43 -12.86
CA THR A 57 -29.34 20.99 -12.23
C THR A 57 -29.84 19.64 -12.76
N GLU A 58 -29.28 19.16 -13.88
CA GLU A 58 -29.72 17.93 -14.54
C GLU A 58 -28.98 16.68 -14.06
N ASN A 59 -29.67 15.53 -14.06
CA ASN A 59 -29.11 14.20 -13.82
C ASN A 59 -28.33 14.11 -12.49
N LEU A 60 -28.90 14.66 -11.42
CA LEU A 60 -28.32 14.63 -10.08
C LEU A 60 -28.43 13.24 -9.45
N ILE A 61 -27.35 12.84 -8.77
CA ILE A 61 -27.21 11.59 -8.05
C ILE A 61 -26.53 11.85 -6.71
N VAL A 62 -26.71 10.92 -5.79
CA VAL A 62 -25.95 10.87 -4.54
C VAL A 62 -24.63 10.16 -4.84
N GLN A 63 -23.54 10.90 -4.81
CA GLN A 63 -22.19 10.35 -4.97
C GLN A 63 -21.59 10.09 -3.60
N HIS A 64 -21.24 8.84 -3.30
CA HIS A 64 -20.49 8.49 -2.10
C HIS A 64 -18.98 8.63 -2.33
N PHE A 65 -18.28 9.23 -1.37
CA PHE A 65 -16.83 9.37 -1.34
C PHE A 65 -16.15 8.29 -0.51
N TRP A 66 -16.93 7.58 0.29
CA TRP A 66 -16.49 6.48 1.13
C TRP A 66 -17.44 5.30 0.96
N HIS A 67 -16.87 4.09 0.98
CA HIS A 67 -17.60 2.84 0.80
C HIS A 67 -17.30 1.90 1.97
N PRO A 68 -18.31 1.19 2.50
CA PRO A 68 -18.12 0.27 3.60
C PRO A 68 -17.22 -0.90 3.19
N ARG A 69 -16.38 -1.36 4.11
CA ARG A 69 -15.53 -2.54 3.89
C ARG A 69 -16.38 -3.80 3.85
N LYS A 70 -15.85 -4.87 3.24
CA LYS A 70 -16.53 -6.18 3.28
C LYS A 70 -16.47 -6.74 4.70
N TYR A 71 -17.54 -7.40 5.15
CA TYR A 71 -17.60 -8.03 6.47
C TYR A 71 -16.42 -8.97 6.77
N GLY A 72 -15.91 -9.71 5.77
CA GLY A 72 -14.75 -10.59 5.93
C GLY A 72 -13.46 -9.86 6.34
N GLU A 73 -13.33 -8.57 5.98
CA GLU A 73 -12.19 -7.74 6.39
C GLU A 73 -12.29 -7.36 7.88
N TYR A 74 -13.48 -7.00 8.37
CA TYR A 74 -13.72 -6.76 9.80
C TYR A 74 -13.47 -8.01 10.64
N LYS A 75 -13.90 -9.17 10.14
CA LYS A 75 -13.63 -10.45 10.79
C LYS A 75 -12.14 -10.77 10.82
N TYR A 76 -11.40 -10.44 9.76
CA TYR A 76 -9.96 -10.64 9.72
C TYR A 76 -9.22 -9.76 10.74
N ASP A 77 -9.57 -8.47 10.82
CA ASP A 77 -8.96 -7.54 11.78
C ASP A 77 -9.22 -7.99 13.23
N ALA A 78 -10.47 -8.42 13.52
CA ALA A 78 -10.81 -8.99 14.82
C ALA A 78 -9.99 -10.25 15.13
N ILE A 79 -9.85 -11.18 14.16
CA ILE A 79 -9.01 -12.38 14.34
C ILE A 79 -7.55 -12.03 14.65
N ILE A 80 -6.98 -11.01 13.99
CA ILE A 80 -5.61 -10.56 14.27
C ILE A 80 -5.51 -10.07 15.72
N LYS A 81 -6.39 -9.17 16.13
CA LYS A 81 -6.44 -8.61 17.49
C LYS A 81 -6.51 -9.72 18.56
N TYR A 82 -7.45 -10.65 18.45
CA TYR A 82 -7.61 -11.74 19.42
C TYR A 82 -6.48 -12.77 19.34
N ARG A 83 -5.88 -12.98 18.17
CA ARG A 83 -4.66 -13.80 18.05
C ARG A 83 -3.48 -13.18 18.81
N GLU A 84 -3.31 -11.86 18.75
CA GLU A 84 -2.23 -11.16 19.47
C GLU A 84 -2.43 -11.28 20.98
N ILE A 85 -3.65 -11.05 21.47
CA ILE A 85 -4.03 -11.27 22.88
C ILE A 85 -3.70 -12.70 23.31
N PHE A 86 -4.22 -13.71 22.58
CA PHE A 86 -3.95 -15.11 22.91
C PHE A 86 -2.46 -15.46 22.88
N THR A 87 -1.70 -14.93 21.91
CA THR A 87 -0.26 -15.20 21.77
C THR A 87 0.51 -14.65 22.97
N SER A 88 0.09 -13.50 23.51
CA SER A 88 0.71 -12.90 24.69
C SER A 88 0.47 -13.71 25.98
N GLU A 89 -0.70 -14.34 26.11
CA GLU A 89 -1.08 -15.14 27.27
C GLU A 89 -0.55 -16.59 27.18
N THR A 90 -0.52 -17.12 25.95
CA THR A 90 -0.20 -18.51 25.63
C THR A 90 0.95 -18.59 24.62
N PRO A 91 2.22 -18.49 25.09
CA PRO A 91 3.38 -18.70 24.25
C PRO A 91 3.46 -20.15 23.74
N ILE A 92 4.30 -20.36 22.72
CA ILE A 92 4.42 -21.63 22.00
C ILE A 92 4.73 -22.82 22.90
N GLU A 93 5.50 -22.61 23.97
CA GLU A 93 5.85 -23.63 24.96
C GLU A 93 4.64 -24.19 25.69
N LYS A 94 3.62 -23.37 25.93
CA LYS A 94 2.42 -23.82 26.64
C LYS A 94 1.47 -24.60 25.74
N LEU A 95 1.43 -24.28 24.44
CA LEU A 95 0.46 -24.85 23.51
C LEU A 95 0.96 -26.09 22.77
N VAL A 96 2.28 -26.19 22.56
CA VAL A 96 2.91 -27.31 21.85
C VAL A 96 3.98 -27.94 22.72
N SER A 97 3.68 -29.14 23.19
CA SER A 97 4.60 -29.94 23.99
C SER A 97 5.60 -30.70 23.10
N MET A 98 6.68 -31.21 23.70
CA MET A 98 7.59 -32.11 22.99
C MET A 98 6.89 -33.41 22.54
N GLU A 99 5.89 -33.87 23.30
CA GLU A 99 5.10 -35.04 22.94
C GLU A 99 4.31 -34.80 21.65
N ASP A 100 3.74 -33.60 21.45
CA ASP A 100 3.07 -33.24 20.21
C ASP A 100 4.00 -33.34 18.99
N ILE A 101 5.24 -32.86 19.14
CA ILE A 101 6.26 -32.89 18.08
C ILE A 101 6.60 -34.36 17.77
N GLN A 102 6.86 -35.17 18.80
CA GLN A 102 7.16 -36.60 18.62
C GLN A 102 6.01 -37.35 17.97
N ASN A 103 4.77 -37.08 18.38
CA ASN A 103 3.57 -37.69 17.79
C ASN A 103 3.34 -37.23 16.34
N TYR A 104 3.73 -35.99 15.99
CA TYR A 104 3.70 -35.52 14.62
C TYR A 104 4.74 -36.26 13.76
N VAL A 105 5.98 -36.37 14.24
CA VAL A 105 7.08 -37.09 13.56
C VAL A 105 6.72 -38.55 13.29
N LYS A 106 6.12 -39.25 14.25
CA LYS A 106 5.69 -40.66 14.11
C LYS A 106 4.71 -40.91 12.96
N LYS A 107 3.99 -39.89 12.48
CA LYS A 107 3.05 -40.03 11.35
C LYS A 107 3.76 -40.19 10.01
N PHE A 108 5.04 -39.82 9.93
CA PHE A 108 5.81 -39.90 8.69
C PHE A 108 6.47 -41.27 8.58
N LYS A 109 6.18 -41.97 7.49
CA LYS A 109 6.95 -43.15 7.08
C LYS A 109 8.25 -42.66 6.46
N GLN A 110 9.37 -42.91 7.12
CA GLN A 110 10.68 -42.60 6.56
C GLN A 110 10.98 -43.53 5.39
N THR A 111 11.41 -42.95 4.28
CA THR A 111 11.90 -43.69 3.10
C THR A 111 13.36 -43.33 2.84
N SER A 112 14.11 -44.18 2.13
CA SER A 112 15.44 -43.77 1.65
C SER A 112 15.29 -42.84 0.44
N LYS A 113 16.12 -41.81 0.37
CA LYS A 113 16.24 -40.93 -0.77
C LYS A 113 17.69 -40.61 -1.05
N SER A 114 18.07 -40.73 -2.31
CA SER A 114 19.38 -40.35 -2.81
C SER A 114 19.46 -38.83 -3.03
N ILE A 115 20.53 -38.20 -2.54
CA ILE A 115 20.76 -36.76 -2.62
C ILE A 115 22.22 -36.42 -2.95
N CYS A 116 22.49 -35.17 -3.31
CA CYS A 116 23.84 -34.67 -3.51
C CYS A 116 24.65 -34.71 -2.20
N PRO A 117 25.86 -35.28 -2.18
CA PRO A 117 26.65 -35.43 -0.96
C PRO A 117 27.15 -34.10 -0.38
N ILE A 118 27.30 -33.05 -1.22
CA ILE A 118 27.84 -31.76 -0.80
C ILE A 118 26.76 -30.85 -0.21
N CYS A 119 25.65 -30.64 -0.93
CA CYS A 119 24.64 -29.64 -0.55
C CYS A 119 23.28 -30.23 -0.19
N GLY A 120 23.08 -31.54 -0.35
CA GLY A 120 21.85 -32.23 -0.02
C GLY A 120 20.63 -31.99 -0.93
N TYR A 121 20.81 -31.28 -2.05
CA TYR A 121 19.77 -31.14 -3.07
C TYR A 121 19.66 -32.36 -3.98
N SER A 122 18.59 -32.39 -4.78
CA SER A 122 18.43 -33.37 -5.85
C SER A 122 19.54 -33.26 -6.90
N TYR A 123 19.69 -34.32 -7.69
CA TYR A 123 20.67 -34.38 -8.78
C TYR A 123 20.01 -34.92 -10.06
N ARG A 124 20.73 -34.79 -11.17
CA ARG A 124 20.39 -35.42 -12.44
C ARG A 124 21.42 -36.48 -12.76
N GLU A 125 20.96 -37.59 -13.31
CA GLU A 125 21.81 -38.68 -13.79
C GLU A 125 22.18 -38.48 -15.25
N ARG A 126 23.47 -38.66 -15.58
CA ARG A 126 24.01 -38.59 -16.94
C ARG A 126 24.28 -40.01 -17.43
N LYS A 127 23.86 -40.31 -18.67
CA LYS A 127 24.01 -41.66 -19.25
C LYS A 127 25.42 -41.98 -19.74
N ILE A 128 26.19 -40.97 -20.18
CA ILE A 128 27.42 -41.18 -20.95
C ILE A 128 28.67 -40.66 -20.21
N LYS A 129 28.56 -39.58 -19.44
CA LYS A 129 29.71 -38.91 -18.83
C LYS A 129 29.97 -39.40 -17.40
N THR A 130 31.24 -39.52 -17.04
CA THR A 130 31.72 -39.68 -15.67
C THR A 130 32.20 -38.33 -15.13
N PRO A 131 31.85 -37.92 -13.89
CA PRO A 131 31.01 -38.64 -12.93
C PRO A 131 29.53 -38.80 -13.33
N ARG A 132 28.88 -39.89 -12.89
CA ARG A 132 27.53 -40.26 -13.36
C ARG A 132 26.46 -39.23 -12.97
N PHE A 133 26.60 -38.53 -11.85
CA PHE A 133 25.58 -37.62 -11.33
C PHE A 133 26.07 -36.17 -11.28
N ILE A 134 25.13 -35.22 -11.46
CA ILE A 134 25.38 -33.79 -11.31
C ILE A 134 24.29 -33.13 -10.46
N CYS A 135 24.68 -32.39 -9.42
CA CYS A 135 23.73 -31.69 -8.55
C CYS A 135 22.92 -30.64 -9.33
N THR A 136 21.61 -30.54 -9.07
CA THR A 136 20.76 -29.52 -9.70
C THR A 136 21.07 -28.11 -9.21
N LYS A 137 21.51 -27.96 -7.95
CA LYS A 137 21.83 -26.67 -7.33
C LYS A 137 23.29 -26.27 -7.48
N CYS A 138 24.23 -26.95 -6.80
CA CYS A 138 25.63 -26.54 -6.75
C CYS A 138 26.48 -26.99 -7.95
N LYS A 139 25.88 -27.74 -8.89
CA LYS A 139 26.54 -28.27 -10.11
C LYS A 139 27.75 -29.20 -9.85
N HIS A 140 28.00 -29.59 -8.61
CA HIS A 140 29.02 -30.58 -8.29
C HIS A 140 28.73 -31.92 -8.96
N GLU A 141 29.76 -32.51 -9.57
CA GLU A 141 29.71 -33.82 -10.23
C GLU A 141 30.23 -34.89 -9.27
N PHE A 142 29.53 -36.03 -9.17
CA PHE A 142 29.85 -37.10 -8.23
C PHE A 142 29.36 -38.47 -8.73
N ASP A 143 29.98 -39.55 -8.25
CA ASP A 143 29.66 -40.92 -8.68
C ASP A 143 28.72 -41.66 -7.75
N VAL A 144 28.79 -41.38 -6.45
CA VAL A 144 27.96 -42.05 -5.43
C VAL A 144 27.08 -40.99 -4.76
N PRO A 145 25.75 -41.02 -4.99
CA PRO A 145 24.81 -40.22 -4.23
C PRO A 145 24.82 -40.59 -2.75
N LEU A 146 24.51 -39.62 -1.89
CA LEU A 146 24.31 -39.88 -0.48
C LEU A 146 22.88 -40.38 -0.26
N GLU A 147 22.72 -41.58 0.29
CA GLU A 147 21.42 -42.09 0.74
C GLU A 147 21.08 -41.53 2.12
N VAL A 148 19.91 -40.92 2.26
CA VAL A 148 19.41 -40.42 3.55
C VAL A 148 17.97 -40.85 3.82
N ALA A 149 17.63 -40.97 5.10
CA ALA A 149 16.24 -41.13 5.51
C ALA A 149 15.47 -39.83 5.23
N TRP A 150 14.36 -39.91 4.51
CA TRP A 150 13.54 -38.77 4.12
C TRP A 150 12.11 -38.90 4.70
N PRO A 151 11.58 -37.86 5.37
CA PRO A 151 12.31 -36.68 5.87
C PRO A 151 13.29 -37.06 7.01
N THR A 152 14.45 -36.38 7.05
CA THR A 152 15.37 -36.47 8.20
C THR A 152 14.92 -35.47 9.26
N PHE A 153 14.55 -35.94 10.44
CA PHE A 153 14.14 -35.06 11.53
C PHE A 153 15.32 -34.74 12.46
N ILE A 154 15.41 -33.49 12.92
CA ILE A 154 16.46 -33.05 13.84
C ILE A 154 15.86 -32.37 15.05
N ASP A 155 16.27 -32.83 16.24
CA ASP A 155 15.92 -32.22 17.53
C ASP A 155 16.85 -31.04 17.85
N ASP A 156 16.59 -29.92 17.16
CA ASP A 156 17.30 -28.66 17.35
C ASP A 156 16.88 -27.89 18.61
N LEU A 157 15.83 -28.35 19.29
CA LEU A 157 15.37 -27.77 20.56
C LEU A 157 16.27 -28.20 21.72
N ASN A 158 16.67 -29.47 21.74
CA ASN A 158 17.60 -29.98 22.76
C ASN A 158 19.06 -29.94 22.31
N ASN A 159 19.33 -29.99 20.99
CA ASN A 159 20.67 -30.03 20.43
C ASN A 159 20.86 -28.94 19.37
N PRO A 160 21.30 -27.73 19.76
CA PRO A 160 21.48 -26.61 18.83
C PRO A 160 22.43 -26.98 17.69
N ILE A 161 21.98 -26.79 16.45
CA ILE A 161 22.75 -27.14 15.25
C ILE A 161 23.46 -25.91 14.67
N LYS A 162 24.71 -26.08 14.22
CA LYS A 162 25.52 -25.02 13.58
C LYS A 162 25.28 -24.84 12.08
N GLY A 163 24.46 -25.70 11.47
CA GLY A 163 24.15 -25.65 10.04
C GLY A 163 22.91 -26.48 9.73
N PHE A 164 22.16 -26.05 8.73
CA PHE A 164 20.92 -26.69 8.30
C PHE A 164 21.08 -27.21 6.88
N LYS A 165 20.85 -28.51 6.68
CA LYS A 165 20.79 -29.07 5.34
C LYS A 165 19.35 -28.98 4.80
N PRO A 166 19.15 -28.71 3.51
CA PRO A 166 17.83 -28.47 2.91
C PRO A 166 16.82 -29.62 3.04
N TYR A 167 17.30 -30.84 3.32
CA TYR A 167 16.50 -32.06 3.44
C TYR A 167 16.12 -32.40 4.88
N GLU A 168 16.65 -31.64 5.83
CA GLU A 168 16.39 -31.82 7.25
C GLU A 168 15.12 -31.05 7.64
N VAL A 169 14.36 -31.57 8.60
CA VAL A 169 13.18 -30.93 9.15
C VAL A 169 13.42 -30.79 10.65
N SER A 170 13.52 -29.54 11.10
CA SER A 170 13.81 -29.24 12.50
C SER A 170 12.56 -29.36 13.39
N PHE A 171 12.76 -29.74 14.64
CA PHE A 171 11.69 -29.77 15.64
C PHE A 171 11.14 -28.37 15.90
N SER A 172 11.96 -27.32 15.84
CA SER A 172 11.49 -25.92 15.89
C SER A 172 10.50 -25.57 14.78
N SER A 173 10.76 -26.01 13.54
CA SER A 173 9.86 -25.80 12.40
C SER A 173 8.55 -26.55 12.58
N ILE A 174 8.61 -27.80 13.02
CA ILE A 174 7.42 -28.61 13.35
C ILE A 174 6.61 -27.94 14.47
N ARG A 175 7.29 -27.51 15.54
CA ARG A 175 6.67 -26.84 16.68
C ARG A 175 5.93 -25.58 16.23
N GLN A 176 6.55 -24.76 15.39
CA GLN A 176 5.93 -23.55 14.85
C GLN A 176 4.70 -23.87 13.99
N GLN A 177 4.77 -24.91 13.15
CA GLN A 177 3.63 -25.33 12.34
C GLN A 177 2.45 -25.81 13.20
N LEU A 178 2.75 -26.68 14.18
CA LEU A 178 1.77 -27.16 15.15
C LEU A 178 1.16 -26.01 15.94
N TYR A 179 1.99 -25.05 16.36
CA TYR A 179 1.57 -23.87 17.10
C TYR A 179 0.60 -23.02 16.29
N VAL A 180 0.94 -22.70 15.04
CA VAL A 180 0.06 -21.92 14.16
C VAL A 180 -1.30 -22.60 13.99
N LYS A 181 -1.31 -23.93 13.83
CA LYS A 181 -2.55 -24.71 13.72
C LYS A 181 -3.35 -24.70 15.03
N LYS A 182 -2.77 -25.17 16.13
CA LYS A 182 -3.43 -25.24 17.44
C LYS A 182 -3.90 -23.87 17.92
N ARG A 183 -3.10 -22.82 17.72
CA ARG A 183 -3.47 -21.44 18.08
C ARG A 183 -4.69 -20.98 17.30
N LYS A 184 -4.76 -21.26 15.99
CA LYS A 184 -5.91 -20.87 15.19
C LYS A 184 -7.19 -21.52 15.73
N GLU A 185 -7.15 -22.80 16.06
CA GLU A 185 -8.27 -23.54 16.65
C GLU A 185 -8.63 -22.94 18.03
N ALA A 186 -7.66 -22.83 18.94
CA ALA A 186 -7.88 -22.29 20.28
C ALA A 186 -8.42 -20.85 20.28
N VAL A 187 -7.92 -19.97 19.41
CA VAL A 187 -8.43 -18.58 19.31
C VAL A 187 -9.91 -18.57 18.90
N MET A 188 -10.30 -19.44 17.96
CA MET A 188 -11.70 -19.52 17.55
C MET A 188 -12.59 -20.17 18.61
N ASP A 189 -12.07 -21.14 19.36
CA ASP A 189 -12.82 -21.80 20.43
C ASP A 189 -13.03 -20.86 21.63
N ILE A 190 -12.02 -20.06 21.98
CA ILE A 190 -12.07 -19.16 23.14
C ILE A 190 -12.74 -17.83 22.82
N TYR A 191 -12.39 -17.20 21.69
CA TYR A 191 -12.83 -15.84 21.34
C TYR A 191 -13.77 -15.79 20.13
N GLY A 192 -14.28 -16.93 19.66
CA GLY A 192 -15.07 -17.00 18.43
C GLY A 192 -16.30 -16.10 18.47
N LEU A 193 -16.97 -16.00 19.63
CA LEU A 193 -18.15 -15.15 19.82
C LEU A 193 -17.78 -13.67 19.85
N GLU A 194 -16.69 -13.30 20.51
CA GLU A 194 -16.20 -11.93 20.61
C GLU A 194 -15.71 -11.40 19.26
N ILE A 195 -14.93 -12.19 18.54
CA ILE A 195 -14.48 -11.91 17.16
C ILE A 195 -15.69 -11.62 16.28
N GLU A 196 -16.72 -12.46 16.40
CA GLU A 196 -17.92 -12.36 15.60
C GLU A 196 -18.75 -11.12 15.95
N ARG A 197 -18.95 -10.85 17.25
CA ARG A 197 -19.64 -9.67 17.75
C ARG A 197 -18.95 -8.38 17.29
N GLU A 198 -17.63 -8.29 17.47
CA GLU A 198 -16.84 -7.11 17.06
C GLU A 198 -16.89 -6.88 15.55
N ALA A 199 -16.76 -7.95 14.76
CA ALA A 199 -16.85 -7.86 13.31
C ALA A 199 -18.23 -7.37 12.83
N LEU A 200 -19.31 -7.87 13.43
CA LEU A 200 -20.68 -7.45 13.11
C LEU A 200 -20.95 -6.00 13.50
N LEU A 201 -20.57 -5.59 14.72
CA LEU A 201 -20.78 -4.22 15.17
C LEU A 201 -20.06 -3.21 14.26
N ASN A 202 -18.80 -3.48 13.91
CA ASN A 202 -18.05 -2.62 13.00
C ASN A 202 -18.65 -2.58 11.59
N TYR A 203 -19.09 -3.72 11.06
CA TYR A 203 -19.76 -3.78 9.77
C TYR A 203 -21.10 -3.03 9.75
N ILE A 204 -21.89 -3.13 10.83
CA ILE A 204 -23.16 -2.40 10.95
C ILE A 204 -22.89 -0.89 11.07
N LYS A 205 -21.89 -0.49 11.86
CA LYS A 205 -21.49 0.92 12.00
C LYS A 205 -21.14 1.53 10.63
N ASP A 206 -20.38 0.80 9.83
CA ASP A 206 -20.06 1.16 8.46
C ASP A 206 -21.29 1.27 7.55
N SER A 207 -22.20 0.31 7.69
CA SER A 207 -23.46 0.30 6.94
C SER A 207 -24.36 1.48 7.32
N ILE A 208 -24.40 1.86 8.60
CA ILE A 208 -25.10 3.04 9.11
C ILE A 208 -24.48 4.31 8.52
N ARG A 209 -23.14 4.46 8.60
CA ARG A 209 -22.40 5.59 8.02
C ARG A 209 -22.71 5.75 6.53
N TYR A 210 -22.58 4.67 5.75
CA TYR A 210 -22.89 4.68 4.32
C TYR A 210 -24.35 5.08 4.07
N GLN A 211 -25.31 4.46 4.74
CA GLN A 211 -26.72 4.74 4.52
C GLN A 211 -27.14 6.13 4.98
N SER A 212 -26.42 6.75 5.92
CA SER A 212 -26.73 8.10 6.42
C SER A 212 -26.41 9.22 5.44
N PHE A 213 -25.70 8.92 4.34
CA PHE A 213 -25.16 9.89 3.38
C PHE A 213 -24.15 10.87 3.99
N GLU A 214 -23.55 10.55 5.14
CA GLU A 214 -22.51 11.35 5.81
C GLU A 214 -21.34 11.71 4.88
N ASP A 215 -20.83 10.74 4.12
CA ASP A 215 -19.75 10.95 3.15
C ASP A 215 -20.26 11.02 1.71
N ALA A 216 -21.42 11.66 1.49
CA ALA A 216 -21.98 11.80 0.16
C ALA A 216 -22.16 13.27 -0.24
N LYS A 217 -22.31 13.51 -1.55
CA LYS A 217 -22.68 14.82 -2.12
C LYS A 217 -23.67 14.65 -3.27
N THR A 218 -24.43 15.70 -3.55
CA THR A 218 -25.29 15.80 -4.72
C THR A 218 -24.48 16.19 -5.94
N TRP A 219 -24.19 15.23 -6.82
CA TRP A 219 -23.39 15.45 -8.02
C TRP A 219 -24.17 15.09 -9.27
N CYS A 220 -23.89 15.72 -10.40
CA CYS A 220 -24.42 15.27 -11.68
C CYS A 220 -23.68 14.01 -12.14
N LYS A 221 -24.34 13.14 -12.92
CA LYS A 221 -23.74 11.90 -13.47
C LYS A 221 -22.37 12.11 -14.12
N ARG A 222 -22.15 13.24 -14.81
CA ARG A 222 -20.85 13.56 -15.42
C ARG A 222 -19.74 13.74 -14.39
N CYS A 223 -20.04 14.45 -13.30
CA CYS A 223 -19.08 14.71 -12.22
C CYS A 223 -18.74 13.41 -11.49
N ALA A 224 -19.76 12.63 -11.12
CA ALA A 224 -19.60 11.31 -10.54
C ALA A 224 -18.75 10.36 -11.40
N PHE A 225 -19.07 10.26 -12.70
CA PHE A 225 -18.31 9.42 -13.63
C PHE A 225 -16.82 9.80 -13.70
N ASN A 226 -16.51 11.10 -13.78
CA ASN A 226 -15.12 11.55 -13.84
C ASN A 226 -14.36 11.25 -12.55
N TYR A 227 -15.02 11.36 -11.41
CA TYR A 227 -14.42 11.03 -10.13
C TYR A 227 -14.13 9.53 -10.02
N ASP A 228 -15.12 8.68 -10.30
CA ASP A 228 -14.98 7.23 -10.13
C ASP A 228 -14.09 6.57 -11.19
N LYS A 229 -14.23 6.98 -12.46
CA LYS A 229 -13.52 6.34 -13.58
C LYS A 229 -12.25 7.06 -13.97
N ASN A 230 -12.27 8.39 -13.99
CA ASN A 230 -11.13 9.17 -14.44
C ASN A 230 -10.25 9.64 -13.28
N GLN A 231 -10.61 9.38 -12.02
CA GLN A 231 -9.92 9.89 -10.83
C GLN A 231 -9.67 11.40 -10.94
N ALA A 232 -10.73 12.10 -11.34
CA ALA A 232 -10.66 13.50 -11.71
C ALA A 232 -11.82 14.32 -11.15
N ASP A 233 -11.48 15.48 -10.60
CA ASP A 233 -12.40 16.48 -10.08
C ASP A 233 -12.29 17.80 -10.86
N LEU A 234 -13.16 18.76 -10.59
CA LEU A 234 -13.16 20.03 -11.29
C LEU A 234 -12.08 20.91 -10.70
N CYS A 235 -11.31 21.57 -11.56
CA CYS A 235 -10.27 22.48 -11.10
C CYS A 235 -10.87 23.58 -10.20
N PRO A 236 -10.33 23.80 -8.99
CA PRO A 236 -10.86 24.78 -8.06
C PRO A 236 -10.78 26.21 -8.60
N VAL A 237 -9.79 26.50 -9.44
CA VAL A 237 -9.56 27.81 -10.06
C VAL A 237 -10.59 28.12 -11.14
N CYS A 238 -10.68 27.31 -12.20
CA CYS A 238 -11.54 27.64 -13.34
C CYS A 238 -12.95 27.04 -13.26
N LYS A 239 -13.18 26.01 -12.43
CA LYS A 239 -14.44 25.24 -12.31
C LYS A 239 -14.99 24.70 -13.64
N LYS A 240 -14.14 24.62 -14.68
CA LYS A 240 -14.52 24.22 -16.06
C LYS A 240 -13.84 22.94 -16.49
N ASN A 241 -12.52 22.87 -16.31
CA ASN A 241 -11.72 21.72 -16.72
C ASN A 241 -11.56 20.74 -15.56
N TYR A 242 -11.58 19.45 -15.87
CA TYR A 242 -11.23 18.43 -14.90
C TYR A 242 -9.71 18.36 -14.73
N LYS A 243 -9.27 18.03 -13.52
CA LYS A 243 -7.88 17.73 -13.15
C LYS A 243 -7.83 16.35 -12.50
N LYS A 244 -6.67 15.70 -12.47
CA LYS A 244 -6.48 14.49 -11.68
C LYS A 244 -6.38 14.84 -10.19
N PHE A 245 -6.70 13.90 -9.31
CA PHE A 245 -6.69 14.14 -7.85
C PHE A 245 -5.32 14.59 -7.32
N TRP A 246 -4.23 14.13 -7.93
CA TRP A 246 -2.86 14.47 -7.53
C TRP A 246 -2.35 15.82 -8.09
N TYR A 247 -3.19 16.57 -8.81
CA TYR A 247 -2.87 17.94 -9.22
C TYR A 247 -3.77 18.93 -8.49
N ASP A 248 -3.25 20.10 -8.13
CA ASP A 248 -4.02 21.16 -7.44
C ASP A 248 -4.92 21.95 -8.40
N LYS A 249 -4.46 22.13 -9.65
CA LYS A 249 -5.15 22.90 -10.70
C LYS A 249 -5.11 22.14 -12.04
N CYS A 250 -5.97 22.51 -12.98
CA CYS A 250 -5.92 21.93 -14.33
C CYS A 250 -4.72 22.47 -15.11
N ARG A 251 -4.27 21.71 -16.12
CA ARG A 251 -3.17 22.09 -17.01
C ARG A 251 -3.28 23.53 -17.55
N LYS A 252 -4.47 23.93 -18.03
CA LYS A 252 -4.71 25.29 -18.54
C LYS A 252 -4.58 26.39 -17.50
N CYS A 253 -4.82 26.10 -16.22
CA CYS A 253 -4.61 27.06 -15.14
C CYS A 253 -3.15 27.07 -14.70
N ALA A 254 -2.48 25.90 -14.73
CA ALA A 254 -1.06 25.83 -14.44
C ALA A 254 -0.25 26.63 -15.46
N GLU A 255 -0.48 26.43 -16.76
CA GLU A 255 0.20 27.14 -17.85
C GLU A 255 0.05 28.68 -17.73
N LYS A 256 -1.15 29.16 -17.38
CA LYS A 256 -1.41 30.59 -17.16
C LYS A 256 -0.70 31.18 -15.95
N GLU A 257 -0.36 30.37 -14.95
CA GLU A 257 0.43 30.85 -13.81
C GLU A 257 1.91 30.89 -14.17
N THR A 258 2.41 29.88 -14.90
CA THR A 258 3.80 29.90 -15.38
C THR A 258 4.07 31.06 -16.33
N GLU A 259 3.14 31.39 -17.22
CA GLU A 259 3.23 32.58 -18.08
C GLU A 259 3.34 33.87 -17.24
N LYS A 260 2.57 33.98 -16.15
CA LYS A 260 2.62 35.15 -15.26
C LYS A 260 3.91 35.23 -14.45
N GLU A 261 4.48 34.09 -14.05
CA GLU A 261 5.77 34.04 -13.35
C GLU A 261 6.90 34.48 -14.31
N LEU A 262 6.87 34.04 -15.56
CA LEU A 262 7.82 34.46 -16.60
C LEU A 262 7.69 35.96 -16.94
N ASP A 263 6.47 36.51 -16.96
CA ASP A 263 6.25 37.95 -17.18
C ASP A 263 6.60 38.82 -15.95
N ALA A 264 6.65 38.23 -14.76
CA ALA A 264 6.98 38.92 -13.51
C ALA A 264 8.49 38.93 -13.20
N GLU A 265 9.25 37.98 -13.77
CA GLU A 265 10.70 37.94 -13.64
C GLU A 265 11.38 38.78 -14.73
N VAL A 266 11.98 39.88 -14.27
CA VAL A 266 13.04 40.70 -14.89
C VAL A 266 12.56 41.92 -15.72
N PRO A 267 12.58 43.14 -15.15
CA PRO A 267 12.94 44.32 -15.94
C PRO A 267 14.37 44.08 -16.44
N TYR A 268 14.49 43.80 -17.73
CA TYR A 268 15.78 43.69 -18.41
C TYR A 268 16.38 45.10 -18.41
N ASP A 269 17.17 45.42 -17.38
CA ASP A 269 17.88 46.69 -17.33
C ASP A 269 19.03 46.59 -18.33
N GLU A 270 18.74 47.02 -19.56
CA GLU A 270 19.50 46.85 -20.80
C GLU A 270 20.83 47.64 -20.81
N LYS A 271 21.38 48.00 -19.65
CA LYS A 271 22.59 48.83 -19.52
C LYS A 271 23.61 48.22 -18.58
N CYS A 272 24.10 47.05 -18.93
CA CYS A 272 25.33 46.52 -18.34
C CYS A 272 26.54 47.07 -19.12
N CYS A 273 26.98 48.29 -18.78
CA CYS A 273 28.24 48.92 -19.21
C CYS A 273 28.34 49.37 -20.69
N SER A 274 28.66 50.64 -20.94
CA SER A 274 28.82 51.23 -22.29
C SER A 274 30.01 50.70 -23.09
N THR A 275 30.80 49.79 -22.54
CA THR A 275 32.04 49.27 -23.15
C THR A 275 32.05 47.76 -23.42
N CYS A 276 31.03 47.00 -23.00
CA CYS A 276 30.96 45.55 -23.24
C CYS A 276 29.76 45.22 -24.15
N GLU A 277 29.97 44.53 -25.28
CA GLU A 277 28.85 44.06 -26.13
C GLU A 277 28.09 42.87 -25.52
N PHE A 278 28.67 42.20 -24.51
CA PHE A 278 28.04 41.04 -23.85
C PHE A 278 28.58 40.81 -22.43
N CYS A 279 27.68 40.78 -21.44
CA CYS A 279 27.97 40.39 -20.06
C CYS A 279 27.25 39.08 -19.76
N MET A 280 27.93 38.14 -19.10
CA MET A 280 27.30 36.89 -18.64
C MET A 280 27.34 36.81 -17.11
N PRO A 281 26.28 36.27 -16.47
CA PRO A 281 26.29 36.00 -15.04
C PRO A 281 27.19 34.79 -14.73
N VAL A 282 28.12 34.96 -13.78
CA VAL A 282 28.98 33.91 -13.24
C VAL A 282 28.89 33.98 -11.71
N GLY A 283 28.03 33.14 -11.12
CA GLY A 283 27.66 33.23 -9.70
C GLY A 283 26.94 34.54 -9.39
N ASP A 284 27.31 35.21 -8.30
CA ASP A 284 26.73 36.50 -7.86
C ASP A 284 27.37 37.72 -8.57
N LYS A 285 28.13 37.50 -9.65
CA LYS A 285 28.85 38.56 -10.37
C LYS A 285 28.53 38.54 -11.87
N MET A 286 28.43 39.71 -12.48
CA MET A 286 28.44 39.88 -13.94
C MET A 286 29.90 39.99 -14.41
N VAL A 287 30.28 39.22 -15.43
CA VAL A 287 31.63 39.24 -16.00
C VAL A 287 31.53 39.63 -17.49
N CYS A 288 32.34 40.60 -17.93
CA CYS A 288 32.41 40.93 -19.36
C CYS A 288 33.15 39.82 -20.10
N ALA A 289 32.51 39.25 -21.13
CA ALA A 289 33.10 38.20 -21.95
C ALA A 289 34.09 38.80 -22.95
N GLY A 290 35.30 39.15 -22.47
CA GLY A 290 36.37 39.71 -23.28
C GLY A 290 37.10 38.65 -24.09
N GLY A 291 36.51 38.13 -25.16
CA GLY A 291 37.19 37.24 -26.10
C GLY A 291 37.82 38.02 -27.25
N THR A 292 39.15 38.05 -27.34
CA THR A 292 39.84 38.46 -28.56
C THR A 292 39.56 37.44 -29.67
N LYS A 293 38.97 37.91 -30.77
CA LYS A 293 38.89 37.16 -32.03
C LYS A 293 40.32 36.90 -32.50
N ASP A 294 40.85 35.68 -32.30
CA ASP A 294 41.80 35.00 -33.20
C ASP A 294 42.29 33.69 -32.55
N GLY A 295 41.78 32.55 -33.04
CA GLY A 295 42.33 31.24 -32.73
C GLY A 295 41.31 30.10 -32.78
N PRO A 296 41.35 29.22 -33.79
CA PRO A 296 40.49 28.05 -33.86
C PRO A 296 41.16 26.88 -33.11
N TYR A 297 40.48 26.35 -32.10
CA TYR A 297 40.80 25.13 -31.34
C TYR A 297 41.98 25.20 -30.36
N GLY A 298 41.64 25.53 -29.10
CA GLY A 298 42.43 25.17 -27.93
C GLY A 298 41.53 25.12 -26.71
N TYR A 299 41.13 23.94 -26.26
CA TYR A 299 40.69 23.74 -24.87
C TYR A 299 41.94 23.85 -24.00
N GLY A 300 42.21 25.07 -23.53
CA GLY A 300 43.12 25.35 -22.43
C GLY A 300 42.29 25.95 -21.31
N ASP A 301 42.55 25.52 -20.08
CA ASP A 301 42.02 26.15 -18.88
C ASP A 301 42.48 27.62 -18.85
N GLU A 302 41.64 28.53 -19.35
CA GLU A 302 41.88 29.96 -19.25
C GLU A 302 41.66 30.39 -17.80
N ILE A 303 42.77 30.80 -17.18
CA ILE A 303 42.77 31.52 -15.91
C ILE A 303 41.91 32.77 -16.12
N ILE A 304 40.76 32.82 -15.45
CA ILE A 304 39.94 34.04 -15.37
C ILE A 304 40.81 35.12 -14.75
N ASP A 305 41.14 36.15 -15.52
CA ASP A 305 41.86 37.32 -15.03
C ASP A 305 40.93 38.13 -14.13
N GLU A 306 40.99 37.87 -12.83
CA GLU A 306 40.23 38.59 -11.79
C GLU A 306 40.61 40.09 -11.69
N SER A 307 41.60 40.58 -12.45
CA SER A 307 41.94 42.01 -12.47
C SER A 307 41.01 42.89 -13.30
N LYS A 308 40.03 42.29 -14.02
CA LYS A 308 39.01 43.01 -14.80
C LYS A 308 37.62 42.89 -14.19
N VAL A 309 37.51 43.23 -12.91
CA VAL A 309 36.20 43.46 -12.28
C VAL A 309 35.71 44.84 -12.74
N CYS A 310 34.47 44.91 -13.25
CA CYS A 310 33.83 46.20 -13.49
C CYS A 310 33.48 46.83 -12.13
N ASP A 311 34.31 47.77 -11.65
CA ASP A 311 34.21 48.37 -10.32
C ASP A 311 33.00 49.30 -10.09
N ASN A 312 32.02 49.33 -11.00
CA ASN A 312 30.83 50.19 -10.89
C ASN A 312 29.52 49.40 -10.90
N TRP A 313 29.43 48.34 -10.10
CA TRP A 313 28.15 47.72 -9.78
C TRP A 313 27.81 47.94 -8.31
N GLU A 314 27.01 48.96 -8.03
CA GLU A 314 26.29 49.06 -6.76
C GLU A 314 24.98 48.27 -6.89
N PRO A 315 24.77 47.19 -6.12
CA PRO A 315 23.48 46.52 -6.09
C PRO A 315 22.44 47.48 -5.51
N SER A 316 21.46 47.87 -6.31
CA SER A 316 20.26 48.54 -5.81
C SER A 316 19.48 47.55 -4.93
N ILE A 317 19.58 47.72 -3.61
CA ILE A 317 18.72 47.05 -2.64
C ILE A 317 17.33 47.66 -2.76
N LEU A 318 16.45 46.98 -3.48
CA LEU A 318 15.01 47.20 -3.56
C LEU A 318 14.39 45.86 -3.98
N GLY A 319 13.61 45.13 -3.19
CA GLY A 319 13.24 45.17 -1.80
C GLY A 319 12.53 43.84 -1.52
N MET A 320 12.89 43.16 -0.43
CA MET A 320 12.12 42.04 0.09
C MET A 320 11.02 42.60 0.99
N PHE A 321 9.78 42.51 0.52
CA PHE A 321 8.57 42.36 1.32
C PHE A 321 7.67 41.33 0.66
#